data_AF-A0A4Y2KV09-F1
#
_entry.id   AF-A0A4Y2KV09-F1
#
_cell.length_a   1.000
_cell.length_b   1.000
_cell.length_c   1.000
_cell.angle_alpha   90.00
_cell.angle_beta   90.00
_cell.angle_gamma   90.00
#
_symmetry.space_group_name_H-M   'P 1'
#
loop_
_entity.id
_entity.type
_entity.pdbx_description
1 polymer ?
#
loop_
_entity_poly.entity_id
_entity_poly.type
_entity_poly.pdbx_seq_one_letter_code
_entity_poly.pdbx_strand_id
1 'polypeptide(L)'
;MIYRVLTRKTPYEPKPWATDIRTDRRIQRMASSQKMSVHEITRTSRLQISKNTVHRRIIESVHMIHAKMARRLSLSNLHISKRLQWARNHMSYGDKWMAVLFCDEKKKWNLDGPDGNIKYWHDLRKEPRSFFTP
;
A
#
# COMPACT_ATOMS: atom_id res chain seq x y z
N MET A 1 26.33 -14.22 61.30
CA MET A 1 25.11 -13.64 60.67
C MET A 1 25.56 -12.68 59.58
N ILE A 2 25.44 -13.07 58.30
CA ILE A 2 25.84 -12.20 57.17
C ILE A 2 24.56 -11.55 56.65
N TYR A 3 24.45 -10.22 56.79
CA TYR A 3 23.33 -9.46 56.27
C TYR A 3 23.51 -9.27 54.76
N ARG A 4 22.60 -9.85 53.97
CA ARG A 4 22.54 -9.65 52.51
C ARG A 4 21.85 -8.32 52.23
N VAL A 5 22.64 -7.29 51.92
CA VAL A 5 22.11 -5.98 51.51
C VAL A 5 21.43 -6.11 50.15
N LEU A 6 20.10 -6.00 50.12
CA LEU A 6 19.33 -5.96 48.88
C LEU A 6 19.42 -4.54 48.31
N THR A 7 20.22 -4.37 47.25
CA THR A 7 20.22 -3.13 46.47
C THR A 7 18.91 -3.02 45.70
N ARG A 8 18.14 -1.95 45.93
CA ARG A 8 16.92 -1.66 45.17
C ARG A 8 17.34 -1.35 43.73
N LYS A 9 16.85 -2.12 42.75
CA LYS A 9 16.99 -1.75 41.34
C LYS A 9 16.26 -0.43 41.10
N THR A 10 16.90 0.50 40.41
CA THR A 10 16.24 1.73 39.96
C THR A 10 15.04 1.35 39.08
N PRO A 11 13.89 2.03 39.21
CA PRO A 11 12.76 1.83 38.30
C PRO A 11 13.23 2.03 36.87
N TYR A 12 12.85 1.13 35.97
CA TYR A 12 13.15 1.29 34.54
C TYR A 12 12.42 2.54 34.04
N GLU A 13 13.18 3.59 33.75
CA GLU A 13 12.65 4.75 33.05
C GLU A 13 12.53 4.40 31.56
N PRO A 14 11.33 4.49 30.96
CA PRO A 14 11.16 4.21 29.55
C PRO A 14 12.00 5.20 28.75
N LYS A 15 12.82 4.66 27.84
CA LYS A 15 13.68 5.46 26.97
C LYS A 15 12.87 6.57 26.29
N PRO A 16 13.31 7.84 26.38
CA PRO A 16 12.58 8.95 25.80
C PRO A 16 12.33 8.71 24.32
N TRP A 17 11.10 8.97 23.90
CA TRP A 17 10.70 8.81 22.51
C TRP A 17 11.55 9.75 21.65
N ALA A 18 12.16 9.20 20.60
CA ALA A 18 12.96 9.98 19.65
C ALA A 18 12.12 11.00 18.86
N THR A 19 10.80 10.99 19.03
CA THR A 19 9.83 11.82 18.30
C THR A 19 8.69 12.25 19.23
N ASP A 20 8.17 13.45 19.00
CA ASP A 20 6.99 14.00 19.66
C ASP A 20 5.70 13.54 18.93
N ILE A 21 4.57 13.58 19.63
CA ILE A 21 3.24 13.24 19.13
C ILE A 21 2.93 14.02 17.83
N ARG A 22 3.33 15.29 17.74
CA ARG A 22 3.11 16.10 16.53
C ARG A 22 3.89 15.58 15.33
N THR A 23 5.13 15.13 15.54
CA THR A 23 5.97 14.62 14.46
C THR A 23 5.51 13.24 14.02
N ASP A 24 5.04 12.39 14.95
CA ASP A 24 4.43 11.11 14.63
C ASP A 24 3.17 11.26 13.76
N ARG A 25 2.27 12.19 14.14
CA ARG A 25 1.09 12.52 13.31
C ARG A 25 1.49 13.04 11.93
N ARG A 26 2.57 13.82 11.84
CA ARG A 26 3.09 14.31 10.56
C ARG A 26 3.60 13.17 9.69
N ILE A 27 4.39 12.25 10.24
CA ILE A 27 4.89 11.04 9.55
C ILE A 27 3.72 10.21 8.99
N GLN A 28 2.72 9.93 9.83
CA GLN A 28 1.54 9.17 9.43
C GLN A 28 0.74 9.88 8.33
N ARG A 29 0.60 11.22 8.41
CA ARG A 29 -0.06 12.01 7.36
C ARG A 29 0.72 11.98 6.03
N MET A 30 2.04 11.99 6.07
CA MET A 30 2.87 11.94 4.86
C MET A 30 2.77 10.56 4.17
N ALA A 31 2.79 9.48 4.96
CA ALA A 31 2.57 8.13 4.45
C ALA A 31 1.14 7.97 3.87
N SER A 32 0.13 8.35 4.65
CA SER A 32 -1.29 8.18 4.30
C SER A 32 -1.73 9.13 3.19
N SER A 33 -1.62 10.46 3.36
CA SER A 33 -2.18 11.44 2.42
C SER A 33 -1.24 11.78 1.27
N GLN A 34 0.04 12.04 1.56
CA GLN A 34 1.00 12.52 0.57
C GLN A 34 1.62 11.40 -0.28
N LYS A 35 1.28 10.14 0.02
CA LYS A 35 1.71 8.94 -0.72
C LYS A 35 3.22 8.73 -0.70
N MET A 36 3.88 9.21 0.35
CA MET A 36 5.34 9.18 0.44
C MET A 36 5.81 7.83 0.99
N SER A 37 6.91 7.34 0.42
CA SER A 37 7.67 6.23 0.95
C SER A 37 8.39 6.61 2.25
N VAL A 38 8.79 5.63 3.05
CA VAL A 38 9.58 5.86 4.28
C VAL A 38 10.84 6.70 3.98
N HIS A 39 11.48 6.47 2.83
CA HIS A 39 12.68 7.19 2.42
C HIS A 39 12.39 8.66 2.12
N GLU A 40 11.33 8.93 1.36
CA GLU A 40 10.89 10.30 1.07
C GLU A 40 10.45 11.02 2.35
N ILE A 41 9.73 10.33 3.24
CA ILE A 41 9.33 10.91 4.54
C ILE A 41 10.56 11.29 5.35
N THR A 42 11.57 10.42 5.40
CA THR A 42 12.82 10.70 6.10
C THR A 42 13.47 11.97 5.54
N ARG A 43 13.61 12.07 4.22
CA ARG A 43 14.19 13.24 3.53
C ARG A 43 13.37 14.52 3.75
N THR A 44 12.05 14.44 3.70
CA THR A 44 11.14 15.60 3.75
C THR A 44 10.82 16.05 5.18
N SER A 45 10.95 15.16 6.16
CA SER A 45 10.70 15.49 7.57
C SER A 45 11.66 16.57 8.08
N ARG A 46 12.84 16.75 7.46
CA ARG A 46 13.93 17.67 7.87
C ARG A 46 14.40 17.47 9.32
N LEU A 47 13.99 16.37 9.95
CA LEU A 47 14.38 15.99 11.29
C LEU A 47 15.52 14.96 11.16
N GLN A 48 16.45 14.94 12.11
CA GLN A 48 17.52 13.94 12.20
C GLN A 48 16.97 12.58 12.68
N ILE A 49 15.94 12.07 11.99
CA ILE A 49 15.23 10.84 12.33
C ILE A 49 15.71 9.73 11.39
N SER A 50 16.02 8.58 11.96
CA SER A 50 16.40 7.40 11.16
C SER A 50 15.20 6.85 10.36
N LYS A 51 15.48 6.22 9.22
CA LYS A 51 14.49 5.47 8.42
C LYS A 51 13.73 4.45 9.27
N ASN A 52 14.42 3.78 10.19
CA ASN A 52 13.83 2.77 11.07
C ASN A 52 12.83 3.38 12.06
N THR A 53 13.12 4.57 12.56
CA THR A 53 12.19 5.31 13.42
C THR A 53 10.91 5.65 12.66
N VAL A 54 11.02 6.18 11.43
CA VAL A 54 9.86 6.50 10.58
C VAL A 54 9.03 5.24 10.30
N HIS A 55 9.69 4.14 9.91
CA HIS A 55 9.03 2.86 9.65
C HIS A 55 8.28 2.35 10.89
N ARG A 56 8.92 2.38 12.06
CA ARG A 56 8.31 1.96 13.32
C ARG A 56 7.07 2.79 13.66
N ARG A 57 7.11 4.12 13.50
CA ARG A 57 5.95 5.00 13.76
C ARG A 57 4.75 4.77 12.84
N ILE A 58 5.01 4.27 11.65
CA ILE A 58 3.96 3.87 10.71
C ILE A 58 3.36 2.52 11.15
N ILE A 59 4.18 1.54 11.51
CA ILE A 59 3.72 0.20 11.95
C ILE A 59 3.02 0.23 13.30
N GLU A 60 3.49 1.04 14.26
CA GLU A 60 2.86 1.23 15.57
C GLU A 60 1.47 1.89 15.45
N SER A 61 1.11 2.44 14.29
CA SER A 61 -0.21 2.97 14.05
C SER A 61 -1.22 1.84 13.81
N VAL A 62 -2.29 1.82 14.61
CA VAL A 62 -3.39 0.85 14.51
C VAL A 62 -4.10 0.87 13.15
N HIS A 63 -4.04 1.98 12.42
CA HIS A 63 -4.83 2.20 11.21
C HIS A 63 -4.03 2.04 9.92
N MET A 64 -2.72 1.75 10.02
CA MET A 64 -1.85 1.67 8.85
C MET A 64 -1.44 0.23 8.56
N ILE A 65 -1.75 -0.23 7.36
CA ILE A 65 -1.32 -1.54 6.87
C ILE A 65 -0.46 -1.39 5.62
N HIS A 66 0.45 -2.32 5.40
CA HIS A 66 1.21 -2.39 4.17
C HIS A 66 0.42 -3.21 3.14
N ALA A 67 -0.18 -2.55 2.15
CA ALA A 67 -1.11 -3.15 1.21
C ALA A 67 -0.58 -3.15 -0.23
N LYS A 68 -1.01 -4.14 -1.03
CA LYS A 68 -0.80 -4.14 -2.48
C LYS A 68 -1.83 -3.23 -3.15
N MET A 69 -1.37 -2.38 -4.06
CA MET A 69 -2.26 -1.51 -4.83
C MET A 69 -2.96 -2.31 -5.93
N ALA A 70 -4.27 -2.09 -6.09
CA ALA A 70 -5.04 -2.79 -7.11
C ALA A 70 -4.70 -2.25 -8.51
N ARG A 71 -4.60 -3.12 -9.51
CA ARG A 71 -4.43 -2.70 -10.90
C ARG A 71 -5.80 -2.41 -11.51
N ARG A 72 -5.93 -1.26 -12.18
CA ARG A 72 -7.11 -0.92 -12.99
C ARG A 72 -6.72 -0.65 -14.43
N LEU A 73 -7.57 -1.05 -15.37
CA LEU A 73 -7.45 -0.66 -16.76
C LEU A 73 -8.12 0.70 -16.96
N SER A 74 -7.45 1.60 -17.66
CA SER A 74 -8.02 2.90 -18.05
C SER A 74 -8.97 2.68 -19.23
N LEU A 75 -10.23 2.37 -18.93
CA LEU A 75 -11.27 2.26 -19.96
C LEU A 75 -11.75 3.65 -20.35
N SER A 76 -11.58 4.03 -21.61
CA SER A 76 -12.21 5.22 -22.16
C SER A 76 -13.72 5.02 -22.27
N ASN A 77 -14.49 6.11 -22.32
CA ASN A 77 -15.94 6.03 -22.54
C ASN A 77 -16.30 5.26 -23.83
N LEU A 78 -15.45 5.36 -24.86
CA LEU A 78 -15.58 4.59 -26.10
C LEU A 78 -15.36 3.09 -25.88
N HIS A 79 -14.38 2.70 -25.06
CA HIS A 79 -14.17 1.29 -24.69
C HIS A 79 -15.38 0.76 -23.92
N ILE A 80 -15.92 1.54 -22.98
CA ILE A 80 -17.08 1.16 -22.17
C ILE A 80 -18.30 0.95 -23.07
N SER A 81 -18.61 1.88 -23.98
CA SER A 81 -19.77 1.77 -24.87
C SER A 81 -19.67 0.58 -25.82
N LYS A 82 -18.48 0.36 -26.43
CA LYS A 82 -18.24 -0.79 -27.31
C LYS A 82 -18.39 -2.12 -26.57
N ARG A 83 -17.83 -2.25 -25.36
CA ARG A 83 -17.95 -3.47 -24.55
C ARG A 83 -19.40 -3.73 -24.13
N LEU A 84 -20.12 -2.68 -23.75
CA LEU A 84 -21.54 -2.80 -23.38
C LEU A 84 -22.40 -3.20 -24.57
N GLN A 85 -22.17 -2.60 -25.75
CA GLN A 85 -22.87 -2.97 -26.97
C GLN A 85 -22.57 -4.42 -27.36
N TRP A 86 -21.30 -4.82 -27.30
CA TRP A 86 -20.91 -6.20 -27.57
C TRP A 86 -21.60 -7.19 -26.62
N ALA A 87 -21.63 -6.89 -25.32
CA ALA A 87 -22.31 -7.72 -24.33
C ALA A 87 -23.81 -7.84 -24.60
N ARG A 88 -24.49 -6.74 -24.93
CA ARG A 88 -25.92 -6.76 -25.31
C ARG A 88 -26.18 -7.63 -26.53
N ASN A 89 -25.36 -7.51 -27.57
CA ASN A 89 -25.51 -8.25 -28.81
C ASN A 89 -25.32 -9.77 -28.63
N HIS A 90 -24.55 -10.19 -27.63
CA HIS A 90 -24.21 -11.60 -27.41
C HIS A 90 -24.80 -12.19 -26.11
N MET A 91 -25.68 -11.44 -25.42
CA MET A 91 -26.32 -11.92 -24.18
C MET A 91 -27.23 -13.13 -24.43
N SER A 92 -27.87 -13.18 -25.60
CA SER A 92 -28.78 -14.25 -26.04
C SER A 92 -28.16 -15.21 -27.06
N TYR A 93 -26.82 -15.26 -27.17
CA TYR A 93 -26.15 -16.07 -28.20
C TYR A 93 -26.34 -17.58 -28.00
N GLY A 94 -26.51 -18.04 -26.75
CA GLY A 94 -26.83 -19.44 -26.43
C GLY A 94 -25.87 -20.43 -27.09
N ASP A 95 -26.44 -21.43 -27.76
CA ASP A 95 -25.69 -22.52 -28.40
C ASP A 95 -24.75 -22.05 -29.52
N LYS A 96 -24.93 -20.83 -30.05
CA LYS A 96 -24.03 -20.26 -31.06
C LYS A 96 -22.60 -20.08 -30.51
N TRP A 97 -22.43 -19.97 -29.20
CA TRP A 97 -21.10 -19.95 -28.58
C TRP A 97 -20.29 -21.22 -28.85
N MET A 98 -20.95 -22.36 -29.10
CA MET A 98 -20.28 -23.63 -29.37
C MET A 98 -19.51 -23.65 -30.70
N ALA A 99 -19.89 -22.78 -31.65
CA ALA A 99 -19.21 -22.62 -32.92
C ALA A 99 -18.09 -21.56 -32.89
N VAL A 100 -17.93 -20.85 -31.77
CA VAL A 100 -16.94 -19.77 -31.63
C VAL A 100 -15.62 -20.34 -31.15
N LEU A 101 -14.59 -20.26 -32.00
CA LEU A 101 -13.21 -20.52 -31.60
C LEU A 101 -12.52 -19.19 -31.25
N PHE A 102 -12.12 -19.04 -29.98
CA PHE A 102 -11.32 -17.89 -29.55
C PHE A 102 -9.84 -18.16 -29.76
N CYS A 103 -9.19 -17.28 -30.53
CA CYS A 103 -7.74 -17.22 -30.63
C CYS A 103 -7.25 -15.92 -29.99
N ASP A 104 -6.29 -16.03 -29.09
CA ASP A 104 -5.57 -14.88 -28.53
C ASP A 104 -4.07 -15.10 -28.74
N GLU A 105 -3.38 -14.09 -29.27
CA GLU A 105 -1.93 -14.09 -29.29
C GLU A 105 -1.44 -13.52 -27.98
N LYS A 106 -0.94 -14.38 -27.08
CA LYS A 106 -0.27 -13.91 -25.87
C LYS A 106 1.04 -13.22 -26.24
N LYS A 107 0.95 -11.93 -26.54
CA LYS A 107 2.08 -11.09 -26.89
C LYS A 107 2.97 -10.92 -25.65
N LYS A 108 4.11 -11.62 -25.66
CA LYS A 108 5.23 -11.50 -24.71
C LYS A 108 5.00 -12.14 -23.33
N TRP A 109 5.84 -13.14 -23.00
CA TRP A 109 6.06 -13.56 -21.61
C TRP A 109 7.05 -12.57 -20.99
N ASN A 110 6.56 -11.57 -20.26
CA ASN A 110 7.42 -10.62 -19.58
C ASN A 110 8.21 -11.37 -18.50
N LEU A 111 9.51 -11.56 -18.74
CA LEU A 111 10.48 -12.06 -17.75
C LEU A 111 11.06 -10.91 -16.90
N ASP A 112 10.72 -9.65 -17.23
CA ASP A 112 11.30 -8.42 -16.66
C ASP A 112 10.79 -8.05 -15.24
N GLY A 113 10.20 -9.00 -14.52
CA GLY A 113 9.82 -8.81 -13.12
C GLY A 113 8.38 -8.29 -12.94
N PRO A 114 7.98 -8.03 -11.69
CA PRO A 114 6.58 -8.08 -11.31
C PRO A 114 5.81 -6.82 -11.76
N ASP A 115 5.22 -6.90 -12.95
CA ASP A 115 4.21 -5.98 -13.47
C ASP A 115 3.08 -5.82 -12.43
N GLY A 116 3.09 -4.69 -11.73
CA GLY A 116 2.02 -4.33 -10.80
C GLY A 116 2.16 -4.85 -9.37
N ASN A 117 3.37 -5.12 -8.87
CA ASN A 117 3.63 -5.33 -7.44
C ASN A 117 3.95 -4.02 -6.69
N ILE A 118 3.15 -2.98 -6.95
CA ILE A 118 3.27 -1.71 -6.22
C ILE A 118 2.62 -1.89 -4.85
N LYS A 119 3.43 -1.78 -3.79
CA LYS A 119 2.96 -1.79 -2.39
C LYS A 119 2.99 -0.38 -1.81
N TYR A 120 2.08 -0.09 -0.90
CA TYR A 120 1.98 1.20 -0.24
C TYR A 120 1.44 1.08 1.18
N TRP A 121 1.64 2.13 1.98
CA TRP A 121 1.00 2.27 3.28
C TRP A 121 -0.46 2.70 3.11
N HIS A 122 -1.38 1.81 3.42
CA HIS A 122 -2.81 2.05 3.37
C HIS A 122 -3.35 2.40 4.75
N ASP A 123 -4.01 3.54 4.81
CA ASP A 123 -4.78 3.98 5.96
C ASP A 123 -6.19 3.41 5.84
N LEU A 124 -6.58 2.54 6.77
CA LEU A 124 -7.85 1.82 6.77
C LEU A 124 -9.09 2.73 6.85
N ARG A 125 -8.89 4.01 7.18
CA ARG A 125 -9.96 5.01 7.21
C ARG A 125 -10.25 5.62 5.84
N LYS A 126 -9.53 5.20 4.81
CA LYS A 126 -9.62 5.73 3.45
C LYS A 126 -9.89 4.61 2.46
N GLU A 127 -10.39 4.97 1.28
CA GLU A 127 -10.58 4.01 0.20
C GLU A 127 -9.24 3.40 -0.28
N PRO A 128 -9.22 2.09 -0.59
CA PRO A 128 -8.06 1.42 -1.18
C PRO A 128 -7.65 2.06 -2.50
N ARG A 129 -6.34 2.11 -2.74
CA ARG A 129 -5.80 2.70 -3.95
C ARG A 129 -5.74 1.71 -5.09
N SER A 130 -5.88 2.27 -6.28
CA SER A 130 -5.59 1.61 -7.53
C SER A 130 -4.66 2.45 -8.39
N PHE A 131 -3.84 1.79 -9.20
CA PHE A 131 -3.07 2.43 -10.26
C PHE A 131 -3.58 1.96 -11.62
N PHE A 132 -3.47 2.82 -12.62
CA PHE A 132 -3.72 2.46 -14.00
C PHE A 132 -2.46 1.89 -14.62
N THR A 133 -2.58 0.75 -15.30
CA THR A 133 -1.51 0.35 -16.22
C THR A 133 -1.55 1.24 -17.46
N PRO A 134 -0.38 1.72 -17.94
CA PRO A 134 -0.27 2.28 -19.28
C PRO A 134 -0.62 1.25 -20.35
#